data_AF-A0A4Q3ELQ6-F1
#
_entry.id   AF-A0A4Q3ELQ6-F1
#
_cell.length_a   1.000
_cell.length_b   1.000
_cell.length_c   1.000
_cell.angle_alpha   90.00
_cell.angle_beta   90.00
_cell.angle_gamma   90.00
#
_symmetry.space_group_name_H-M   'P 1'
#
loop_
_entity.id
_entity.type
_entity.pdbx_description
1 polymer ?
#
loop_
_entity_poly.entity_id
_entity_poly.type
_entity_poly.pdbx_seq_one_letter_code
_entity_poly.pdbx_strand_id
1 'polypeptide(L)'
;QFDIHGGGMDLAPTHHTNEIAQNEAACDKMPANYWIHTNMLTVNGQKMSKSLGNSFLPEELFSGNHSLLNKGYSPMTVRFFMLQAHYRSTLDFSNEALEASEKGFKRMMNAFTMASNLKAAANGEIDLKPLQQRCYEAMNDDFNSPVLIAELFEICRIVNSVNDQKLKIDQHNLEILQQLLQHFVVDVLGLKDESAASDELPKVLDFVINLRSEAKTNQDYATSDKIRLGLQQVGYQLKDSKEGTSWTKI
;
A
#
# COMPACT_ATOMS: atom_id res chain seq x y z
N GLN A 1 -10.31 -28.86 20.34
CA GLN A 1 -10.78 -27.48 20.58
C GLN A 1 -9.62 -26.54 20.33
N PHE A 2 -9.88 -25.40 19.71
CA PHE A 2 -8.90 -24.36 19.39
C PHE A 2 -9.59 -22.99 19.37
N ASP A 3 -8.83 -21.90 19.26
CA ASP A 3 -9.41 -20.57 19.45
C ASP A 3 -10.17 -20.05 18.23
N ILE A 4 -9.55 -20.03 17.05
CA ILE A 4 -10.09 -19.36 15.86
C ILE A 4 -10.18 -20.33 14.68
N HIS A 5 -11.34 -20.35 14.02
CA HIS A 5 -11.56 -21.00 12.73
C HIS A 5 -11.91 -19.94 11.68
N GLY A 6 -11.15 -19.87 10.58
CA GLY A 6 -11.35 -18.91 9.49
C GLY A 6 -11.87 -19.55 8.20
N GLY A 7 -12.61 -18.80 7.38
CA GLY A 7 -12.99 -19.24 6.03
C GLY A 7 -13.65 -18.14 5.20
N GLY A 8 -14.00 -18.45 3.95
CA GLY A 8 -14.86 -17.58 3.15
C GLY A 8 -16.31 -17.60 3.66
N MET A 9 -17.05 -16.50 3.50
CA MET A 9 -18.47 -16.41 3.90
C MET A 9 -19.35 -17.50 3.25
N ASP A 10 -18.97 -17.98 2.08
CA ASP A 10 -19.64 -19.07 1.37
C ASP A 10 -19.51 -20.43 2.08
N LEU A 11 -18.51 -20.60 2.94
CA LEU A 11 -18.30 -21.82 3.74
C LEU A 11 -19.20 -21.87 4.98
N ALA A 12 -19.69 -20.73 5.45
CA ALA A 12 -20.48 -20.63 6.68
C ALA A 12 -21.75 -21.51 6.70
N PRO A 13 -22.65 -21.50 5.69
CA PRO A 13 -23.94 -22.18 5.81
C PRO A 13 -23.88 -23.70 5.70
N THR A 14 -22.89 -24.28 5.00
CA THR A 14 -22.81 -25.72 4.73
C THR A 14 -21.53 -26.35 5.24
N HIS A 15 -20.37 -25.88 4.79
CA HIS A 15 -19.09 -26.49 5.10
C HIS A 15 -18.78 -26.41 6.60
N HIS A 16 -18.78 -25.22 7.18
CA HIS A 16 -18.46 -25.03 8.60
C HIS A 16 -19.55 -25.60 9.51
N THR A 17 -20.82 -25.51 9.12
CA THR A 17 -21.92 -26.17 9.86
C THR A 17 -21.72 -27.70 9.91
N ASN A 18 -21.25 -28.30 8.81
CA ASN A 18 -20.93 -29.73 8.78
C ASN A 18 -19.70 -30.06 9.65
N GLU A 19 -18.66 -29.22 9.64
CA GLU A 19 -17.50 -29.41 10.52
C GLU A 19 -17.88 -29.36 12.00
N ILE A 20 -18.74 -28.42 12.38
CA ILE A 20 -19.30 -28.34 13.74
C ILE A 20 -20.04 -29.63 14.07
N ALA A 21 -20.99 -30.04 13.23
CA ALA A 21 -21.78 -31.25 13.46
C ALA A 21 -20.93 -32.52 13.57
N GLN A 22 -19.91 -32.66 12.72
CA GLN A 22 -18.96 -33.77 12.78
C GLN A 22 -18.16 -33.77 14.09
N ASN A 23 -17.68 -32.60 14.53
CA ASN A 23 -16.89 -32.51 15.74
C ASN A 23 -17.74 -32.77 17.00
N GLU A 24 -18.92 -32.17 17.08
CA GLU A 24 -19.86 -32.39 18.18
C GLU A 24 -20.29 -33.86 18.26
N ALA A 25 -20.61 -34.49 17.13
CA ALA A 25 -21.02 -35.90 17.11
C ALA A 25 -19.88 -36.86 17.52
N ALA A 26 -18.63 -36.54 17.18
CA ALA A 26 -17.48 -37.41 17.48
C ALA A 26 -16.88 -37.17 18.87
N CYS A 27 -16.88 -35.92 19.34
CA CYS A 27 -16.11 -35.48 20.51
C CYS A 27 -16.95 -34.85 21.63
N ASP A 28 -18.26 -34.63 21.40
CA ASP A 28 -19.19 -33.95 22.32
C ASP A 28 -18.69 -32.55 22.76
N LYS A 29 -18.01 -31.84 21.84
CA LYS A 29 -17.39 -30.54 22.10
C LYS A 29 -17.44 -29.65 20.86
N MET A 30 -17.61 -28.34 21.07
CA MET A 30 -17.42 -27.33 20.04
C MET A 30 -15.95 -27.26 19.59
N PRO A 31 -15.65 -27.25 18.28
CA PRO A 31 -14.27 -27.29 17.79
C PRO A 31 -13.52 -25.97 18.00
N ALA A 32 -14.17 -24.82 17.76
CA ALA A 32 -13.56 -23.49 17.78
C ALA A 32 -14.37 -22.50 18.63
N ASN A 33 -13.69 -21.55 19.29
CA ASN A 33 -14.32 -20.50 20.10
C ASN A 33 -14.82 -19.32 19.24
N TYR A 34 -14.07 -18.95 18.20
CA TYR A 34 -14.37 -17.84 17.30
C TYR A 34 -14.37 -18.31 15.85
N TRP A 35 -15.40 -17.92 15.11
CA TRP A 35 -15.54 -18.18 13.68
C TRP A 35 -15.42 -16.87 12.91
N ILE A 36 -14.45 -16.81 11.99
CA ILE A 36 -14.11 -15.59 11.25
C ILE A 36 -14.34 -15.84 9.77
N HIS A 37 -15.22 -15.05 9.15
CA HIS A 37 -15.55 -15.20 7.73
C HIS A 37 -15.20 -13.96 6.91
N THR A 38 -14.37 -14.14 5.88
CA THR A 38 -14.08 -13.08 4.90
C THR A 38 -15.23 -12.96 3.90
N ASN A 39 -15.60 -11.74 3.54
CA ASN A 39 -16.66 -11.51 2.59
C ASN A 39 -16.17 -11.64 1.13
N MET A 40 -17.09 -11.50 0.19
CA MET A 40 -16.87 -11.78 -1.22
C MET A 40 -16.19 -10.61 -1.94
N LEU A 41 -15.52 -10.94 -3.04
CA LEU A 41 -15.04 -9.97 -4.02
C LEU A 41 -16.07 -9.81 -5.15
N THR A 42 -16.30 -8.57 -5.57
CA THR A 42 -17.12 -8.22 -6.74
C THR A 42 -16.27 -7.49 -7.77
N VAL A 43 -16.75 -7.41 -9.00
CA VAL A 43 -16.10 -6.72 -10.12
C VAL A 43 -17.14 -5.81 -10.76
N ASN A 44 -16.89 -4.50 -10.73
CA ASN A 44 -17.81 -3.47 -11.21
C ASN A 44 -19.25 -3.65 -10.67
N GLY A 45 -19.36 -3.93 -9.37
CA GLY A 45 -20.63 -4.15 -8.65
C GLY A 45 -21.26 -5.52 -8.87
N GLN A 46 -20.64 -6.42 -9.64
CA GLN A 46 -21.18 -7.76 -9.92
C GLN A 46 -20.37 -8.87 -9.22
N LYS A 47 -21.06 -9.91 -8.75
CA LYS A 47 -20.40 -11.09 -8.20
C LYS A 47 -19.47 -11.73 -9.24
N MET A 48 -18.26 -12.08 -8.82
CA MET A 48 -17.34 -12.83 -9.69
C MET A 48 -17.92 -14.21 -10.03
N SER A 49 -17.91 -14.56 -11.31
CA SER A 49 -18.22 -15.91 -11.77
C SER A 49 -17.52 -16.19 -13.11
N LYS A 50 -17.08 -17.43 -13.30
CA LYS A 50 -16.48 -17.87 -14.56
C LYS A 50 -17.44 -17.68 -15.75
N SER A 51 -18.74 -17.91 -15.53
CA SER A 51 -19.78 -17.77 -16.56
C SER A 51 -19.99 -16.34 -17.04
N LEU A 52 -19.72 -15.34 -16.19
CA LEU A 52 -19.80 -13.92 -16.56
C LEU A 52 -18.48 -13.41 -17.16
N GLY A 53 -17.42 -14.23 -17.19
CA GLY A 53 -16.11 -13.83 -17.69
C GLY A 53 -15.45 -12.71 -16.88
N ASN A 54 -15.89 -12.50 -15.64
CA ASN A 54 -15.43 -11.43 -14.74
C ASN A 54 -14.62 -11.96 -13.55
N SER A 55 -14.01 -13.15 -13.68
CA SER A 55 -13.14 -13.75 -12.67
C SER A 55 -11.69 -13.56 -13.06
N PHE A 56 -10.88 -13.04 -12.14
CA PHE A 56 -9.44 -12.87 -12.35
C PHE A 56 -8.64 -13.93 -11.62
N LEU A 57 -7.63 -14.47 -12.29
CA LEU A 57 -6.53 -15.15 -11.63
C LEU A 57 -5.52 -14.11 -11.09
N PRO A 58 -4.82 -14.41 -9.98
CA PRO A 58 -3.79 -13.51 -9.48
C PRO A 58 -2.74 -13.12 -10.52
N GLU A 59 -2.29 -14.07 -11.37
CA GLU A 59 -1.32 -13.79 -12.43
C GLU A 59 -1.85 -12.81 -13.49
N GLU A 60 -3.15 -12.84 -13.78
CA GLU A 60 -3.78 -11.92 -14.71
C GLU A 60 -3.83 -10.50 -14.14
N LEU A 61 -4.06 -10.35 -12.82
CA LEU A 61 -3.98 -9.06 -12.12
C LEU A 61 -2.56 -8.48 -12.21
N PHE A 62 -1.54 -9.33 -12.08
CA PHE A 62 -0.15 -8.89 -12.07
C PHE A 62 0.37 -8.53 -13.46
N SER A 63 0.06 -9.35 -14.45
CA SER A 63 0.47 -9.16 -15.84
C SER A 63 -0.37 -8.12 -16.58
N GLY A 64 -1.63 -7.93 -16.18
CA GLY A 64 -2.62 -7.16 -16.95
C GLY A 64 -3.25 -7.96 -18.09
N ASN A 65 -2.98 -9.27 -18.19
CA ASN A 65 -3.47 -10.14 -19.26
C ASN A 65 -4.94 -10.55 -19.05
N HIS A 66 -5.82 -9.60 -18.78
CA HIS A 66 -7.26 -9.81 -18.72
C HIS A 66 -7.98 -8.70 -19.47
N SER A 67 -9.06 -9.03 -20.20
CA SER A 67 -9.84 -8.08 -21.01
C SER A 67 -10.51 -6.95 -20.23
N LEU A 68 -10.54 -7.05 -18.90
CA LEU A 68 -11.18 -6.10 -17.99
C LEU A 68 -10.14 -5.24 -17.25
N LEU A 69 -8.85 -5.42 -17.54
CA LEU A 69 -7.74 -4.68 -16.95
C LEU A 69 -7.15 -3.72 -17.97
N ASN A 70 -6.91 -2.48 -17.55
CA ASN A 70 -6.19 -1.50 -18.35
C ASN A 70 -4.68 -1.75 -18.35
N LYS A 71 -4.16 -2.38 -17.29
CA LYS A 71 -2.74 -2.71 -17.08
C LYS A 71 -2.57 -3.75 -15.98
N GLY A 72 -1.35 -4.25 -15.83
CA GLY A 72 -0.93 -5.05 -14.67
C GLY A 72 -0.63 -4.20 -13.45
N TYR A 73 -0.79 -4.80 -12.26
CA TYR A 73 -0.52 -4.17 -10.97
C TYR A 73 0.44 -5.01 -10.15
N SER A 74 1.31 -4.36 -9.37
CA SER A 74 2.24 -5.11 -8.53
C SER A 74 1.51 -5.90 -7.43
N PRO A 75 2.06 -7.03 -6.96
CA PRO A 75 1.47 -7.78 -5.85
C PRO A 75 1.20 -6.92 -4.61
N MET A 76 2.08 -5.97 -4.26
CA MET A 76 1.84 -5.09 -3.12
C MET A 76 0.75 -4.04 -3.39
N THR A 77 0.59 -3.60 -4.63
CA THR A 77 -0.56 -2.75 -5.00
C THR A 77 -1.87 -3.48 -4.81
N VAL A 78 -1.96 -4.74 -5.29
CA VAL A 78 -3.16 -5.57 -5.12
C VAL A 78 -3.42 -5.88 -3.64
N ARG A 79 -2.36 -6.17 -2.86
CA ARG A 79 -2.48 -6.37 -1.41
C ARG A 79 -2.99 -5.11 -0.71
N PHE A 80 -2.41 -3.94 -1.03
CA PHE A 80 -2.82 -2.67 -0.44
C PHE A 80 -4.29 -2.35 -0.77
N PHE A 81 -4.70 -2.57 -2.03
CA PHE A 81 -6.11 -2.45 -2.44
C PHE A 81 -7.03 -3.33 -1.58
N MET A 82 -6.68 -4.60 -1.35
CA MET A 82 -7.50 -5.49 -0.51
C MET A 82 -7.62 -5.00 0.94
N LEU A 83 -6.54 -4.44 1.50
CA LEU A 83 -6.52 -3.94 2.88
C LEU A 83 -7.31 -2.65 3.08
N GLN A 84 -7.70 -1.95 2.00
CA GLN A 84 -8.55 -0.75 2.07
C GLN A 84 -10.03 -1.06 2.34
N ALA A 85 -10.44 -2.32 2.27
CA ALA A 85 -11.75 -2.78 2.73
C ALA A 85 -11.61 -3.65 3.98
N HIS A 86 -12.58 -3.52 4.88
CA HIS A 86 -12.68 -4.41 6.03
C HIS A 86 -12.87 -5.85 5.54
N TYR A 87 -12.25 -6.85 6.19
CA TYR A 87 -12.29 -8.24 5.70
C TYR A 87 -13.73 -8.82 5.62
N ARG A 88 -14.66 -8.26 6.40
CA ARG A 88 -16.09 -8.60 6.42
C ARG A 88 -16.95 -7.81 5.44
N SER A 89 -16.37 -6.81 4.76
CA SER A 89 -17.07 -6.01 3.75
C SER A 89 -16.85 -6.59 2.36
N THR A 90 -17.84 -6.45 1.50
CA THR A 90 -17.64 -6.74 0.07
C THR A 90 -16.59 -5.77 -0.48
N LEU A 91 -15.59 -6.30 -1.17
CA LEU A 91 -14.59 -5.50 -1.87
C LEU A 91 -14.91 -5.51 -3.36
N ASP A 92 -15.17 -4.33 -3.91
CA ASP A 92 -15.46 -4.16 -5.33
C ASP A 92 -14.22 -3.77 -6.11
N PHE A 93 -13.95 -4.55 -7.15
CA PHE A 93 -12.83 -4.38 -8.04
C PHE A 93 -13.24 -3.53 -9.26
N SER A 94 -12.48 -2.47 -9.50
CA SER A 94 -12.52 -1.69 -10.73
C SER A 94 -11.11 -1.19 -11.08
N ASN A 95 -10.89 -0.78 -12.34
CA ASN A 95 -9.61 -0.20 -12.73
C ASN A 95 -9.33 1.09 -11.95
N GLU A 96 -10.35 1.92 -11.75
CA GLU A 96 -10.24 3.17 -11.02
C GLU A 96 -9.83 2.92 -9.56
N ALA A 97 -10.40 1.89 -8.92
CA ALA A 97 -10.06 1.53 -7.55
C ALA A 97 -8.62 1.01 -7.42
N LEU A 98 -8.16 0.20 -8.38
CA LEU A 98 -6.77 -0.28 -8.43
C LEU A 98 -5.77 0.84 -8.69
N GLU A 99 -6.07 1.75 -9.63
CA GLU A 99 -5.23 2.91 -9.91
C GLU A 99 -5.13 3.86 -8.71
N ALA A 100 -6.24 4.08 -8.01
CA ALA A 100 -6.25 4.86 -6.78
C ALA A 100 -5.42 4.17 -5.69
N SER A 101 -5.53 2.84 -5.57
CA SER A 101 -4.75 2.04 -4.63
C SER A 101 -3.27 2.08 -4.93
N GLU A 102 -2.86 1.98 -6.20
CA GLU A 102 -1.46 2.09 -6.61
C GLU A 102 -0.86 3.44 -6.19
N LYS A 103 -1.57 4.54 -6.43
CA LYS A 103 -1.14 5.89 -6.02
C LYS A 103 -1.05 6.00 -4.50
N GLY A 104 -2.04 5.48 -3.78
CA GLY A 104 -2.05 5.45 -2.33
C GLY A 104 -0.87 4.64 -1.75
N PHE A 105 -0.62 3.47 -2.32
CA PHE A 105 0.49 2.59 -1.94
C PHE A 105 1.84 3.27 -2.17
N LYS A 106 2.08 3.82 -3.37
CA LYS A 106 3.30 4.60 -3.67
C LYS A 106 3.50 5.75 -2.70
N ARG A 107 2.43 6.50 -2.37
CA ARG A 107 2.50 7.59 -1.39
C ARG A 107 2.92 7.09 0.00
N MET A 108 2.38 5.95 0.43
CA MET A 108 2.73 5.34 1.72
C MET A 108 4.18 4.85 1.74
N MET A 109 4.64 4.16 0.69
CA MET A 109 6.03 3.70 0.61
C MET A 109 7.03 4.87 0.53
N ASN A 110 6.71 5.93 -0.23
CA ASN A 110 7.57 7.11 -0.29
C ASN A 110 7.73 7.76 1.10
N ALA A 111 6.65 7.87 1.89
CA ALA A 111 6.73 8.37 3.24
C ALA A 111 7.50 7.42 4.17
N PHE A 112 7.29 6.11 4.04
CA PHE A 112 8.04 5.09 4.77
C PHE A 112 9.56 5.25 4.54
N THR A 113 10.00 5.32 3.30
CA THR A 113 11.41 5.48 2.93
C THR A 113 11.95 6.84 3.37
N MET A 114 11.18 7.92 3.21
CA MET A 114 11.56 9.27 3.65
C MET A 114 11.75 9.37 5.16
N ALA A 115 10.93 8.66 5.95
CA ALA A 115 10.99 8.69 7.41
C ALA A 115 12.36 8.28 7.96
N SER A 116 13.09 7.39 7.26
CA SER A 116 14.44 6.97 7.64
C SER A 116 15.49 8.07 7.54
N ASN A 117 15.26 9.10 6.71
CA ASN A 117 16.19 10.18 6.42
C ASN A 117 15.82 11.50 7.12
N LEU A 118 14.72 11.53 7.88
CA LEU A 118 14.32 12.71 8.64
C LEU A 118 15.34 13.03 9.72
N LYS A 119 15.52 14.33 9.98
CA LYS A 119 16.41 14.83 11.03
C LYS A 119 15.58 15.39 12.18
N ALA A 120 15.92 14.96 13.39
CA ALA A 120 15.34 15.52 14.60
C ALA A 120 15.79 16.98 14.81
N ALA A 121 14.88 17.79 15.35
CA ALA A 121 15.15 19.12 15.87
C ALA A 121 15.34 19.06 17.40
N ALA A 122 15.94 20.11 17.97
CA ALA A 122 16.15 20.19 19.42
C ALA A 122 14.84 20.24 20.22
N ASN A 123 13.79 20.83 19.64
CA ASN A 123 12.44 20.90 20.20
C ASN A 123 11.44 20.38 19.17
N GLY A 124 10.44 19.63 19.62
CA GLY A 124 9.36 19.10 18.80
C GLY A 124 8.06 19.90 18.93
N GLU A 125 7.25 19.89 17.89
CA GLU A 125 5.92 20.52 17.83
C GLU A 125 4.80 19.47 17.76
N ILE A 126 5.15 18.19 17.77
CA ILE A 126 4.24 17.07 17.48
C ILE A 126 4.25 16.10 18.66
N ASP A 127 3.06 15.66 19.10
CA ASP A 127 2.88 14.52 19.98
C ASP A 127 2.26 13.36 19.18
N LEU A 128 3.00 12.26 19.04
CA LEU A 128 2.54 11.08 18.29
C LEU A 128 1.81 10.05 19.14
N LYS A 129 1.80 10.18 20.47
CA LYS A 129 1.12 9.19 21.34
C LYS A 129 -0.37 9.03 21.01
N PRO A 130 -1.14 10.11 20.76
CA PRO A 130 -2.55 9.96 20.38
C PRO A 130 -2.72 9.23 19.04
N LEU A 131 -1.83 9.45 18.08
CA LEU A 131 -1.88 8.80 16.77
C LEU A 131 -1.48 7.32 16.87
N GLN A 132 -0.45 7.01 17.67
CA GLN A 132 -0.08 5.63 18.02
C GLN A 132 -1.27 4.87 18.60
N GLN A 133 -1.95 5.46 19.58
CA GLN A 133 -3.10 4.85 20.24
C GLN A 133 -4.23 4.54 19.23
N ARG A 134 -4.55 5.48 18.33
CA ARG A 134 -5.56 5.26 17.29
C ARG A 134 -5.20 4.13 16.31
N CYS A 135 -3.92 3.96 15.97
CA CYS A 135 -3.49 2.82 15.15
C CYS A 135 -3.75 1.47 15.84
N TYR A 136 -3.46 1.36 17.14
CA TYR A 136 -3.76 0.15 17.91
C TYR A 136 -5.27 -0.07 18.08
N GLU A 137 -6.04 0.98 18.36
CA GLU A 137 -7.49 0.91 18.46
C GLU A 137 -8.13 0.40 17.16
N ALA A 138 -7.65 0.89 16.00
CA ALA A 138 -8.12 0.41 14.70
C ALA A 138 -7.89 -1.10 14.51
N MET A 139 -6.72 -1.62 14.88
CA MET A 139 -6.45 -3.06 14.74
C MET A 139 -7.15 -3.92 15.79
N ASN A 140 -7.39 -3.39 16.99
CA ASN A 140 -8.13 -4.08 18.04
C ASN A 140 -9.66 -4.07 17.81
N ASP A 141 -10.16 -3.17 16.96
CA ASP A 141 -11.52 -3.16 16.45
C ASP A 141 -11.65 -4.13 15.27
N ASP A 142 -11.76 -5.44 15.54
CA ASP A 142 -12.02 -6.47 14.52
C ASP A 142 -11.07 -6.41 13.29
N PHE A 143 -9.80 -6.07 13.49
CA PHE A 143 -8.80 -5.93 12.42
C PHE A 143 -9.17 -4.86 11.38
N ASN A 144 -9.62 -3.68 11.81
CA ASN A 144 -10.07 -2.58 10.94
C ASN A 144 -8.92 -1.92 10.15
N SER A 145 -8.40 -2.62 9.14
CA SER A 145 -7.33 -2.14 8.28
C SER A 145 -7.65 -0.85 7.50
N PRO A 146 -8.90 -0.56 7.06
CA PRO A 146 -9.20 0.72 6.42
C PRO A 146 -8.96 1.92 7.35
N VAL A 147 -9.37 1.81 8.62
CA VAL A 147 -9.15 2.87 9.62
C VAL A 147 -7.66 2.99 9.94
N LEU A 148 -6.95 1.86 10.12
CA LEU A 148 -5.50 1.90 10.30
C LEU A 148 -4.80 2.61 9.13
N ILE A 149 -5.15 2.29 7.88
CA ILE A 149 -4.57 2.93 6.69
C ILE A 149 -4.84 4.44 6.69
N ALA A 150 -6.01 4.89 7.15
CA ALA A 150 -6.31 6.31 7.28
C ALA A 150 -5.36 7.01 8.27
N GLU A 151 -5.15 6.42 9.45
CA GLU A 151 -4.22 6.93 10.46
C GLU A 151 -2.76 6.91 9.96
N LEU A 152 -2.36 5.86 9.23
CA LEU A 152 -1.04 5.81 8.58
C LEU A 152 -0.85 6.93 7.56
N PHE A 153 -1.91 7.35 6.86
CA PHE A 153 -1.81 8.50 5.97
C PHE A 153 -1.68 9.85 6.70
N GLU A 154 -2.19 9.97 7.91
CA GLU A 154 -1.86 11.12 8.76
C GLU A 154 -0.38 11.11 9.16
N ILE A 155 0.21 9.94 9.45
CA ILE A 155 1.66 9.80 9.64
C ILE A 155 2.40 10.24 8.37
N CYS A 156 1.97 9.78 7.19
CA CYS A 156 2.57 10.20 5.92
C CYS A 156 2.52 11.73 5.74
N ARG A 157 1.44 12.40 6.14
CA ARG A 157 1.34 13.86 6.08
C ARG A 157 2.34 14.54 7.02
N ILE A 158 2.52 13.99 8.23
CA ILE A 158 3.51 14.46 9.20
C ILE A 158 4.92 14.31 8.64
N VAL A 159 5.28 13.14 8.10
CA VAL A 159 6.58 12.88 7.47
C VAL A 159 6.91 13.92 6.40
N ASN A 160 5.97 14.17 5.47
CA ASN A 160 6.17 15.16 4.43
C ASN A 160 6.32 16.58 4.99
N SER A 161 5.57 16.93 6.03
CA SER A 161 5.65 18.25 6.67
C SER A 161 6.98 18.47 7.39
N VAL A 162 7.52 17.43 8.02
CA VAL A 162 8.85 17.48 8.66
C VAL A 162 9.95 17.56 7.62
N ASN A 163 9.86 16.76 6.55
CA ASN A 163 10.81 16.80 5.44
C ASN A 163 10.87 18.18 4.76
N ASP A 164 9.71 18.81 4.59
CA ASP A 164 9.57 20.17 4.05
C ASP A 164 9.94 21.27 5.07
N GLN A 165 10.41 20.91 6.28
CA GLN A 165 10.75 21.83 7.37
C GLN A 165 9.58 22.72 7.84
N LYS A 166 8.34 22.32 7.57
CA LYS A 166 7.11 23.01 8.02
C LYS A 166 6.73 22.63 9.45
N LEU A 167 7.15 21.46 9.91
CA LEU A 167 7.01 21.00 11.28
C LEU A 167 8.35 20.53 11.81
N LYS A 168 8.56 20.72 13.11
CA LYS A 168 9.72 20.19 13.82
C LYS A 168 9.32 18.97 14.63
N ILE A 169 10.09 17.91 14.51
CA ILE A 169 9.95 16.70 15.30
C ILE A 169 11.18 16.55 16.19
N ASP A 170 11.00 16.24 17.47
CA ASP A 170 12.12 15.89 18.33
C ASP A 170 12.55 14.43 18.11
N GLN A 171 13.66 14.04 18.72
CA GLN A 171 14.22 12.69 18.57
C GLN A 171 13.25 11.60 19.07
N HIS A 172 12.56 11.84 20.19
CA HIS A 172 11.64 10.88 20.79
C HIS A 172 10.45 10.57 19.87
N ASN A 173 9.80 11.61 19.33
CA ASN A 173 8.70 11.43 18.41
C ASN A 173 9.17 10.88 17.06
N LEU A 174 10.38 11.21 16.60
CA LEU A 174 10.92 10.61 15.38
C LEU A 174 11.07 9.10 15.50
N GLU A 175 11.56 8.62 16.65
CA GLU A 175 11.66 7.18 16.95
C GLU A 175 10.29 6.50 16.98
N ILE A 176 9.30 7.11 17.64
CA ILE A 176 7.91 6.61 17.65
C ILE A 176 7.36 6.53 16.21
N LEU A 177 7.57 7.57 15.41
CA LEU A 177 7.11 7.63 14.03
C LEU A 177 7.67 6.48 13.19
N GLN A 178 8.99 6.27 13.26
CA GLN A 178 9.69 5.23 12.51
C GLN A 178 9.23 3.84 12.97
N GLN A 179 9.08 3.63 14.28
CA GLN A 179 8.56 2.38 14.84
C GLN A 179 7.13 2.10 14.40
N LEU A 180 6.24 3.10 14.42
CA LEU A 180 4.86 2.95 13.96
C LEU A 180 4.80 2.55 12.49
N LEU A 181 5.58 3.22 11.64
CA LEU A 181 5.66 2.90 10.22
C LEU A 181 6.18 1.48 10.01
N GLN A 182 7.30 1.09 10.64
CA GLN A 182 7.80 -0.29 10.55
C GLN A 182 6.76 -1.31 11.02
N HIS A 183 6.20 -1.10 12.21
CA HIS A 183 5.29 -2.04 12.83
C HIS A 183 4.01 -2.23 12.01
N PHE A 184 3.33 -1.14 11.66
CA PHE A 184 2.04 -1.26 11.00
C PHE A 184 2.14 -1.45 9.50
N VAL A 185 3.06 -0.76 8.80
CA VAL A 185 3.18 -0.89 7.33
C VAL A 185 3.78 -2.23 6.95
N VAL A 186 4.86 -2.65 7.62
CA VAL A 186 5.62 -3.85 7.25
C VAL A 186 5.18 -5.06 8.06
N ASP A 187 5.20 -4.99 9.39
CA ASP A 187 5.02 -6.19 10.22
C ASP A 187 3.55 -6.64 10.28
N VAL A 188 2.61 -5.70 10.42
CA VAL A 188 1.15 -5.99 10.49
C VAL A 188 0.53 -6.06 9.10
N LEU A 189 0.62 -4.99 8.30
CA LEU A 189 0.00 -4.95 6.97
C LEU A 189 0.80 -5.73 5.92
N GLY A 190 2.04 -6.14 6.19
CA GLY A 190 2.83 -6.97 5.28
C GLY A 190 3.20 -6.28 3.97
N LEU A 191 3.17 -4.95 3.92
CA LEU A 191 3.54 -4.18 2.74
C LEU A 191 5.06 -4.09 2.63
N LYS A 192 5.56 -4.05 1.41
CA LYS A 192 6.99 -3.98 1.11
C LYS A 192 7.22 -2.97 0.02
N ASP A 193 8.31 -2.22 0.13
CA ASP A 193 8.72 -1.34 -0.96
C ASP A 193 9.26 -2.18 -2.12
N GLU A 194 8.51 -2.20 -3.22
CA GLU A 194 8.91 -2.89 -4.46
C GLU A 194 9.77 -2.00 -5.37
N SER A 195 9.97 -0.72 -5.03
CA SER A 195 10.80 0.19 -5.82
C SER A 195 12.30 -0.15 -5.73
N ALA A 196 12.73 -0.78 -4.63
CA ALA A 196 14.09 -1.26 -4.43
C ALA A 196 14.43 -2.51 -5.27
N ALA A 197 13.45 -3.17 -5.89
CA ALA A 197 13.66 -4.43 -6.60
C ALA A 197 14.31 -4.29 -8.00
N SER A 198 14.61 -3.06 -8.46
CA SER A 198 15.33 -2.82 -9.72
C SER A 198 16.46 -1.82 -9.50
N ASP A 199 17.62 -2.28 -9.04
CA ASP A 199 18.84 -1.47 -8.91
C ASP A 199 19.40 -0.96 -10.27
N GLU A 200 18.89 -1.48 -11.38
CA GLU A 200 19.30 -1.08 -12.73
C GLU A 200 18.55 0.17 -13.20
N LEU A 201 17.28 0.32 -12.82
CA LEU A 201 16.46 1.42 -13.33
C LEU A 201 16.87 2.80 -12.78
N PRO A 202 17.21 2.97 -11.49
CA PRO A 202 17.82 4.19 -10.97
C PRO A 202 19.09 4.56 -11.72
N LYS A 203 19.96 3.59 -12.03
CA LYS A 203 21.22 3.85 -12.77
C LYS A 203 20.95 4.34 -14.20
N VAL A 204 19.95 3.76 -14.87
CA VAL A 204 19.51 4.21 -16.19
C VAL A 204 18.89 5.61 -16.13
N LEU A 205 18.06 5.88 -15.13
CA LEU A 205 17.46 7.20 -14.89
C LEU A 205 18.53 8.26 -14.63
N ASP A 206 19.49 7.97 -13.77
CA ASP A 206 20.59 8.87 -13.45
C ASP A 206 21.44 9.16 -14.71
N PHE A 207 21.70 8.15 -15.54
CA PHE A 207 22.37 8.33 -16.83
C PHE A 207 21.58 9.28 -17.76
N VAL A 208 20.26 9.09 -17.88
CA VAL A 208 19.40 9.95 -18.71
C VAL A 208 19.32 11.38 -18.16
N ILE A 209 19.33 11.55 -16.83
CA ILE A 209 19.36 12.87 -16.17
C ILE A 209 20.70 13.58 -16.40
N ASN A 210 21.81 12.83 -16.40
CA ASN A 210 23.12 13.37 -16.75
C ASN A 210 23.15 13.84 -18.20
N LEU A 211 22.63 13.05 -19.16
CA LEU A 211 22.50 13.47 -20.56
C LEU A 211 21.67 14.75 -20.72
N ARG A 212 20.57 14.90 -19.95
CA ARG A 212 19.79 16.15 -19.92
C ARG A 212 20.61 17.32 -19.37
N SER A 213 21.40 17.08 -18.32
CA SER A 213 22.22 18.12 -17.68
C SER A 213 23.35 18.58 -18.61
N GLU A 214 23.95 17.67 -19.35
CA GLU A 214 24.89 17.97 -20.44
C GLU A 214 24.22 18.77 -21.56
N ALA A 215 23.02 18.37 -22.00
CA ALA A 215 22.26 19.12 -23.01
C ALA A 215 21.96 20.56 -22.55
N LYS A 216 21.56 20.77 -21.29
CA LYS A 216 21.39 22.11 -20.70
C LYS A 216 22.70 22.91 -20.69
N THR A 217 23.81 22.27 -20.32
CA THR A 217 25.14 22.92 -20.28
C THR A 217 25.59 23.34 -21.68
N ASN A 218 25.30 22.52 -22.68
CA ASN A 218 25.57 22.79 -24.10
C ASN A 218 24.51 23.69 -24.76
N GLN A 219 23.57 24.25 -23.99
CA GLN A 219 22.45 25.08 -24.47
C GLN A 219 21.52 24.40 -25.50
N ASP A 220 21.52 23.06 -25.57
CA ASP A 220 20.57 22.27 -26.34
C ASP A 220 19.27 22.07 -25.54
N TYR A 221 18.47 23.13 -25.50
CA TYR A 221 17.20 23.12 -24.78
C TYR A 221 16.17 22.18 -25.41
N ALA A 222 16.26 21.93 -26.72
CA ALA A 222 15.35 21.03 -27.43
C ALA A 222 15.52 19.57 -26.96
N THR A 223 16.77 19.10 -26.88
CA THR A 223 17.07 17.76 -26.37
C THR A 223 16.76 17.64 -24.88
N SER A 224 17.09 18.66 -24.08
CA SER A 224 16.72 18.69 -22.65
C SER A 224 15.21 18.54 -22.44
N ASP A 225 14.40 19.25 -23.22
CA ASP A 225 12.94 19.20 -23.08
C ASP A 225 12.35 17.89 -23.61
N LYS A 226 12.91 17.34 -24.70
CA LYS A 226 12.57 16.00 -25.19
C LYS A 226 12.79 14.92 -24.13
N ILE A 227 13.92 14.96 -23.42
CA ILE A 227 14.22 14.01 -22.33
C ILE A 227 13.21 14.17 -21.19
N ARG A 228 12.93 15.41 -20.76
CA ARG A 228 11.95 15.70 -19.70
C ARG A 228 10.56 15.16 -20.04
N LEU A 229 10.08 15.43 -21.25
CA LEU A 229 8.77 14.98 -21.71
C LEU A 229 8.72 13.45 -21.86
N GLY A 230 9.78 12.84 -22.40
CA GLY A 230 9.87 11.38 -22.52
C GLY A 230 9.82 10.69 -21.15
N LEU A 231 10.59 11.18 -20.18
CA LEU A 231 10.55 10.67 -18.80
C LEU A 231 9.17 10.85 -18.17
N GLN A 232 8.52 11.99 -18.39
CA GLN A 232 7.16 12.23 -17.90
C GLN A 232 6.15 11.24 -18.50
N GLN A 233 6.28 10.90 -19.80
CA GLN A 233 5.43 9.92 -20.47
C GLN A 233 5.60 8.50 -19.91
N VAL A 234 6.82 8.12 -19.52
CA VAL A 234 7.09 6.82 -18.89
C VAL A 234 6.91 6.83 -17.37
N GLY A 235 6.28 7.88 -16.82
CA GLY A 235 5.86 7.94 -15.42
C GLY A 235 6.93 8.44 -14.46
N TYR A 236 7.88 9.26 -14.90
CA TYR A 236 8.89 9.89 -14.05
C TYR A 236 8.81 11.41 -14.14
N GLN A 237 8.62 12.07 -13.00
CA GLN A 237 8.66 13.52 -12.89
C GLN A 237 10.03 13.97 -12.40
N LEU A 238 10.64 14.91 -13.12
CA LEU A 238 11.90 15.53 -12.72
C LEU A 238 11.64 16.79 -11.88
N LYS A 239 12.45 16.98 -10.84
CA LYS A 239 12.43 18.15 -9.95
C LYS A 239 13.84 18.74 -9.85
N ASP A 240 14.03 19.88 -10.51
CA ASP A 240 15.29 20.62 -10.49
C ASP A 240 15.45 21.37 -9.15
N SER A 241 16.61 21.27 -8.52
CA SER A 241 16.98 21.99 -7.28
C SER A 241 18.38 22.61 -7.39
N LYS A 242 18.79 23.43 -6.42
CA LYS A 242 20.15 24.00 -6.38
C LYS A 242 21.25 22.93 -6.20
N GLU A 243 20.89 21.78 -5.65
CA GLU A 243 21.81 20.68 -5.34
C GLU A 243 21.88 19.63 -6.48
N GLY A 244 21.00 19.74 -7.48
CA GLY A 244 20.93 18.83 -8.61
C GLY A 244 19.49 18.57 -9.08
N THR A 245 19.36 17.70 -10.08
CA THR A 245 18.06 17.20 -10.56
C THR A 245 17.70 15.93 -9.80
N SER A 246 16.55 15.93 -9.11
CA SER A 246 15.97 14.74 -8.49
C SER A 246 14.79 14.24 -9.31
N TRP A 247 14.36 13.00 -9.09
CA TRP A 247 13.23 12.41 -9.80
C TRP A 247 12.27 11.69 -8.85
N THR A 248 10.99 11.63 -9.24
CA THR A 248 9.94 10.89 -8.52
C THR A 248 9.11 10.11 -9.52
N LYS A 249 8.78 8.85 -9.21
CA LYS A 249 7.86 8.03 -10.01
C LYS A 249 6.42 8.51 -9.78
N ILE A 250 5.67 8.71 -10.87
CA ILE A 250 4.25 9.11 -10.91
C ILE A 250 3.36 7.87 -10.69
#